data_AF-A0A366JT18-F1
#
_entry.id   AF-A0A366JT18-F1
#
_cell.length_a   1.000
_cell.length_b   1.000
_cell.length_c   1.000
_cell.angle_alpha   90.00
_cell.angle_beta   90.00
_cell.angle_gamma   90.00
#
_symmetry.space_group_name_H-M   'P 1'
#
loop_
_entity.id
_entity.type
_entity.pdbx_description
1 polymer ?
#
loop_
_entity_poly.entity_id
_entity_poly.type
_entity_poly.pdbx_seq_one_letter_code
_entity_poly.pdbx_strand_id
1 'polypeptide(L)'
;MKSSFGFDNSFRELDRIPRSQKQKQDSLQKIWSGIEDRPKRKKNIFPEFLSAAAVMAACIMFAFIIFSEDSTTRGSSSTDMLGDSFISQTAIALSETENSFSADGTYSAETATVKDEKWENTARTAINSAMPAEAVIDSKPLYDIQFIMKGKDPVKVKVWNERGEVYFKSMDSEIMYAVPSEEGAIFIEYLEAIAQSIQKTP
;
A
#
# COMPACT_ATOMS: atom_id res chain seq x y z
N MET A 1 45.31 12.83 -19.71
CA MET A 1 45.50 13.23 -21.12
C MET A 1 45.73 11.97 -21.94
N LYS A 2 44.74 11.50 -22.71
CA LYS A 2 44.85 10.31 -23.58
C LYS A 2 45.34 10.76 -24.95
N SER A 3 46.48 10.22 -25.37
CA SER A 3 47.25 10.60 -26.54
C SER A 3 46.62 10.09 -27.85
N SER A 4 46.34 10.99 -28.80
CA SER A 4 45.71 10.70 -30.10
C SER A 4 46.69 10.21 -31.17
N PHE A 5 47.51 9.19 -30.88
CA PHE A 5 48.50 8.66 -31.84
C PHE A 5 47.93 7.65 -32.87
N GLY A 6 46.61 7.53 -32.99
CA GLY A 6 45.97 6.50 -33.82
C GLY A 6 45.56 6.91 -35.24
N PHE A 7 45.56 8.20 -35.59
CA PHE A 7 44.96 8.68 -36.86
C PHE A 7 45.96 9.06 -37.96
N ASP A 8 47.24 9.31 -37.63
CA ASP A 8 48.22 9.79 -38.62
C ASP A 8 48.83 8.68 -39.49
N ASN A 9 48.71 7.40 -39.10
CA ASN A 9 49.31 6.29 -39.85
C ASN A 9 48.43 5.75 -40.99
N SER A 10 47.12 6.01 -41.00
CA SER A 10 46.20 5.41 -41.98
C SER A 10 46.31 6.04 -43.37
N PHE A 11 46.92 7.23 -43.50
CA PHE A 11 47.07 7.91 -44.78
C PHE A 11 48.43 7.67 -45.45
N ARG A 12 49.42 7.16 -44.72
CA ARG A 12 50.77 6.89 -45.25
C ARG A 12 50.80 5.77 -46.31
N GLU A 13 49.87 4.82 -46.23
CA GLU A 13 49.78 3.72 -47.19
C GLU A 13 49.16 4.13 -48.54
N LEU A 14 48.37 5.21 -48.58
CA LEU A 14 47.77 5.72 -49.82
C LEU A 14 48.81 6.37 -50.75
N ASP A 15 49.96 6.77 -50.21
CA ASP A 15 51.02 7.42 -50.99
C ASP A 15 51.88 6.42 -51.77
N ARG A 16 51.82 5.13 -51.41
CA ARG A 16 52.53 4.03 -52.10
C ARG A 16 51.80 3.52 -53.36
N ILE A 17 50.57 3.95 -53.60
CA ILE A 17 49.82 3.57 -54.80
C ILE A 17 50.28 4.46 -55.97
N PRO A 18 50.80 3.90 -57.08
CA PRO A 18 51.31 4.69 -58.20
C PRO A 18 50.14 5.33 -58.95
N ARG A 19 49.76 6.54 -58.52
CA ARG A 19 48.72 7.38 -59.13
C ARG A 19 49.33 8.71 -59.55
N SER A 20 48.82 9.29 -60.64
CA SER A 20 49.31 10.59 -61.09
C SER A 20 48.94 11.69 -60.08
N GLN A 21 49.74 12.75 -60.00
CA GLN A 21 49.48 13.89 -59.11
C GLN A 21 48.08 14.48 -59.33
N LYS A 22 47.61 14.48 -60.58
CA LYS A 22 46.25 14.92 -60.95
C LYS A 22 45.17 14.06 -60.31
N GLN A 23 45.33 12.73 -60.30
CA GLN A 23 44.38 11.82 -59.66
C GLN A 23 44.34 12.00 -58.14
N LYS A 24 45.47 12.35 -57.51
CA LYS A 24 45.52 12.64 -56.07
C LYS A 24 44.76 13.92 -55.74
N GLN A 25 44.94 14.98 -56.54
CA GLN A 25 44.21 16.24 -56.38
C GLN A 25 42.70 16.08 -56.60
N ASP A 26 42.27 15.38 -57.65
CA ASP A 26 40.84 15.12 -57.92
C ASP A 26 40.19 14.31 -56.78
N SER A 27 40.92 13.34 -56.21
CA SER A 27 40.42 12.53 -55.10
C SER A 27 40.28 13.35 -53.82
N LEU A 28 41.27 14.20 -53.52
CA LEU A 28 41.20 15.13 -52.39
C LEU A 28 40.02 16.08 -52.56
N GLN A 29 39.85 16.68 -53.75
CA GLN A 29 38.76 17.62 -54.00
C GLN A 29 37.39 16.96 -53.82
N LYS A 30 37.21 15.70 -54.27
CA LYS A 30 35.99 14.92 -54.04
C LYS A 30 35.73 14.61 -52.57
N ILE A 31 36.78 14.34 -51.79
CA ILE A 31 36.66 14.10 -50.35
C ILE A 31 36.23 15.40 -49.65
N TRP A 32 36.86 16.52 -50.00
CA TRP A 32 36.52 17.82 -49.45
C TRP A 32 35.08 18.23 -49.77
N SER A 33 34.66 18.09 -51.04
CA SER A 33 33.27 18.38 -51.42
C SER A 33 32.26 17.45 -50.73
N GLY A 34 32.61 16.18 -50.53
CA GLY A 34 31.75 15.22 -49.81
C GLY A 34 31.69 15.42 -48.29
N ILE A 35 32.64 16.14 -47.69
CA ILE A 35 32.59 16.56 -46.29
C ILE A 35 31.67 17.78 -46.15
N GLU A 36 31.72 18.71 -47.12
CA GLU A 36 30.89 19.92 -47.18
C GLU A 36 29.40 19.57 -47.40
N ASP A 37 29.10 18.56 -48.22
CA ASP A 37 27.74 18.11 -48.56
C ASP A 37 27.11 17.13 -47.55
N ARG A 38 27.68 16.94 -46.36
CA ARG A 38 27.03 16.09 -45.36
C ARG A 38 25.70 16.71 -44.94
N PRO A 39 24.56 16.01 -45.07
CA PRO A 39 23.29 16.53 -44.60
C PRO A 39 23.42 16.79 -43.10
N LYS A 40 23.21 18.04 -42.68
CA LYS A 40 23.17 18.42 -41.26
C LYS A 40 22.20 17.45 -40.57
N ARG A 41 22.73 16.50 -39.79
CA ARG A 41 21.90 15.62 -38.96
C ARG A 41 21.00 16.55 -38.15
N LYS A 42 19.69 16.54 -38.45
CA LYS A 42 18.69 17.18 -37.60
C LYS A 42 18.82 16.50 -36.24
N LYS A 43 19.54 17.13 -35.32
CA LYS A 43 19.49 16.78 -33.90
C LYS A 43 18.02 16.99 -33.53
N ASN A 44 17.33 15.93 -33.12
CA ASN A 44 15.98 16.07 -32.59
C ASN A 44 16.08 17.04 -31.41
N ILE A 45 15.48 18.22 -31.58
CA ILE A 45 15.41 19.29 -30.59
C ILE A 45 14.28 18.93 -29.62
N PHE A 46 14.37 17.76 -28.98
CA PHE A 46 13.64 17.59 -27.74
C PHE A 46 14.52 18.20 -26.66
N PRO A 47 14.14 19.35 -26.09
CA PRO A 47 14.97 20.01 -25.10
C PRO A 47 15.08 19.09 -23.88
N GLU A 48 16.29 18.85 -23.40
CA GLU A 48 16.57 18.02 -22.21
C GLU A 48 15.75 18.47 -20.98
N PHE A 49 15.38 19.75 -20.92
CA PHE A 49 14.47 20.29 -19.90
C PHE A 49 13.08 19.65 -19.91
N LEU A 50 12.52 19.30 -21.08
CA LEU A 50 11.23 18.60 -21.17
C LEU A 50 11.35 17.18 -20.60
N SER A 51 12.49 16.50 -20.82
CA SER A 51 12.73 15.19 -20.23
C SER A 51 12.96 15.27 -18.71
N ALA A 52 13.67 16.28 -18.21
CA ALA A 52 13.87 16.48 -16.79
C ALA A 52 12.57 16.83 -16.05
N ALA A 53 11.73 17.70 -16.64
CA ALA A 53 10.44 18.05 -16.09
C ALA A 53 9.47 16.84 -16.08
N ALA A 54 9.48 16.02 -17.13
CA ALA A 54 8.66 14.81 -17.19
C ALA A 54 9.09 13.78 -16.13
N VAL A 55 10.40 13.60 -15.91
CA VAL A 55 10.92 12.70 -14.87
C VAL A 55 10.57 13.22 -13.48
N MET A 56 10.74 14.52 -13.22
CA MET A 56 10.34 15.11 -11.93
C MET A 56 8.84 15.00 -11.69
N ALA A 57 8.00 15.24 -12.70
CA ALA A 57 6.55 15.07 -12.59
C ALA A 57 6.17 13.60 -12.33
N ALA A 58 6.83 12.64 -12.97
CA ALA A 58 6.62 11.22 -12.73
C ALA A 58 7.04 10.81 -11.31
N CYS A 59 8.19 11.29 -10.82
CA CYS A 59 8.64 11.05 -9.44
C CYS A 59 7.70 11.69 -8.41
N ILE A 60 7.19 12.89 -8.65
CA ILE A 60 6.19 13.54 -7.78
C ILE A 60 4.87 12.77 -7.80
N MET A 61 4.40 12.30 -8.95
CA MET A 61 3.20 11.47 -9.02
C MET A 61 3.39 10.12 -8.30
N PHE A 62 4.54 9.47 -8.44
CA PHE A 62 4.83 8.24 -7.70
C PHE A 62 4.94 8.48 -6.19
N ALA A 63 5.61 9.55 -5.76
CA ALA A 63 5.65 9.95 -4.36
C ALA A 63 4.23 10.27 -3.85
N PHE A 64 3.41 10.96 -4.64
CA PHE A 64 2.02 11.24 -4.29
C PHE A 64 1.22 9.95 -4.18
N ILE A 65 1.36 8.98 -5.09
CA ILE A 65 0.67 7.69 -4.97
C ILE A 65 1.09 6.95 -3.68
N ILE A 66 2.40 6.87 -3.40
CA ILE A 66 2.92 6.16 -2.22
C ILE A 66 2.51 6.87 -0.91
N PHE A 67 2.62 8.20 -0.84
CA PHE A 67 2.29 8.95 0.38
C PHE A 67 0.80 9.28 0.51
N SER A 68 0.03 9.29 -0.58
CA SER A 68 -1.42 9.43 -0.52
C SER A 68 -2.12 8.12 -0.16
N GLU A 69 -1.54 6.96 -0.44
CA GLU A 69 -2.03 5.70 0.14
C GLU A 69 -2.04 5.76 1.68
N ASP A 70 -1.03 6.40 2.29
CA ASP A 70 -0.97 6.66 3.74
C ASP A 70 -1.86 7.82 4.22
N SER A 71 -2.21 8.79 3.37
CA SER A 71 -3.02 9.96 3.76
C SER A 71 -4.53 9.80 3.51
N THR A 72 -4.94 8.88 2.64
CA THR A 72 -6.38 8.63 2.38
C THR A 72 -7.04 7.87 3.54
N THR A 73 -6.25 7.31 4.47
CA THR A 73 -6.70 6.70 5.73
C THR A 73 -6.60 7.63 6.94
N ARG A 74 -5.99 8.83 6.79
CA ARG A 74 -5.82 9.81 7.87
C ARG A 74 -6.69 11.04 7.63
N GLY A 75 -8.00 10.82 7.71
CA GLY A 75 -8.97 11.87 7.41
C GLY A 75 -10.41 11.60 7.87
N SER A 76 -10.60 10.96 9.02
CA SER A 76 -11.82 11.11 9.82
C SER A 76 -11.48 10.75 11.26
N SER A 77 -11.81 11.61 12.20
CA SER A 77 -11.63 11.40 13.65
C SER A 77 -12.63 10.38 14.25
N SER A 78 -13.26 9.57 13.40
CA SER A 78 -14.03 8.39 13.76
C SER A 78 -13.48 7.20 12.98
N THR A 79 -13.24 6.08 13.67
CA THR A 79 -12.97 4.81 13.01
C THR A 79 -14.23 4.34 12.32
N ASP A 80 -14.46 4.81 11.10
CA ASP A 80 -15.55 4.30 10.27
C ASP A 80 -15.18 2.91 9.69
N MET A 81 -14.65 2.02 10.54
CA MET A 81 -14.16 0.69 10.19
C MET A 81 -15.28 -0.18 9.64
N LEU A 82 -16.48 -0.07 10.21
CA LEU A 82 -17.67 -0.75 9.71
C LEU A 82 -18.50 0.14 8.78
N GLY A 83 -18.40 1.47 8.91
CA GLY A 83 -19.20 2.38 8.11
C GLY A 83 -20.70 2.18 8.32
N ASP A 84 -21.46 2.52 7.28
CA ASP A 84 -22.88 2.16 7.13
C ASP A 84 -23.07 0.81 6.42
N SER A 85 -22.03 -0.02 6.37
CA SER A 85 -22.08 -1.28 5.59
C SER A 85 -22.87 -2.36 6.34
N PHE A 86 -23.79 -3.01 5.65
CA PHE A 86 -24.63 -4.07 6.24
C PHE A 86 -23.78 -5.25 6.72
N ILE A 87 -23.86 -5.57 8.02
CA ILE A 87 -23.16 -6.72 8.62
C ILE A 87 -24.05 -7.94 8.40
N SER A 88 -23.68 -8.76 7.43
CA SER A 88 -24.47 -9.94 7.07
C SER A 88 -24.41 -11.05 8.12
N GLN A 89 -23.28 -11.17 8.81
CA GLN A 89 -22.99 -12.17 9.83
C GLN A 89 -21.79 -11.70 10.65
N THR A 90 -21.78 -12.05 11.94
CA THR A 90 -20.59 -11.90 12.79
C THR A 90 -20.17 -13.26 13.33
N ALA A 91 -18.88 -13.56 13.25
CA ALA A 91 -18.29 -14.70 13.95
C ALA A 91 -17.53 -14.20 15.19
N ILE A 92 -17.72 -14.85 16.33
CA ILE A 92 -17.14 -14.47 17.62
C ILE A 92 -16.53 -15.71 18.24
N ALA A 93 -15.29 -15.63 18.66
CA ALA A 93 -14.58 -16.69 19.39
C ALA A 93 -13.90 -16.11 20.63
N LEU A 94 -13.63 -16.96 21.62
CA LEU A 94 -12.74 -16.60 22.71
C LEU A 94 -11.32 -16.46 22.15
N SER A 95 -10.64 -15.39 22.55
CA SER A 95 -9.27 -15.15 22.11
C SER A 95 -8.27 -15.90 22.98
N GLU A 96 -7.35 -16.61 22.34
CA GLU A 96 -6.28 -17.32 23.05
C GLU A 96 -5.03 -16.47 23.21
N THR A 97 -4.62 -15.79 22.13
CA THR A 97 -3.39 -15.00 22.07
C THR A 97 -3.59 -13.72 21.26
N GLU A 98 -2.64 -12.79 21.39
CA GLU A 98 -2.64 -11.54 20.62
C GLU A 98 -2.37 -11.74 19.12
N ASN A 99 -1.64 -12.79 18.74
CA ASN A 99 -1.16 -12.98 17.36
C ASN A 99 -1.95 -14.03 16.57
N SER A 100 -2.72 -14.88 17.24
CA SER A 100 -3.62 -15.85 16.59
C SER A 100 -5.01 -15.25 16.41
N PHE A 101 -5.81 -15.76 15.47
CA PHE A 101 -7.20 -15.34 15.30
C PHE A 101 -8.10 -16.55 15.12
N SER A 102 -9.08 -16.70 15.99
CA SER A 102 -9.91 -17.92 16.09
C SER A 102 -11.30 -17.79 15.46
N ALA A 103 -11.79 -16.58 15.20
CA ALA A 103 -13.14 -16.36 14.66
C ALA A 103 -13.16 -16.34 13.12
N ASP A 104 -12.70 -17.42 12.48
CA ASP A 104 -12.43 -17.45 11.02
C ASP A 104 -13.66 -17.52 10.09
N GLY A 105 -14.87 -17.35 10.65
CA GLY A 105 -16.12 -17.33 9.89
C GLY A 105 -16.63 -18.71 9.48
N THR A 106 -15.82 -19.76 9.70
CA THR A 106 -16.24 -21.15 9.54
C THR A 106 -17.02 -21.59 10.77
N TYR A 107 -18.06 -22.42 10.57
CA TYR A 107 -18.82 -22.95 11.69
C TYR A 107 -17.95 -23.94 12.48
N SER A 108 -17.69 -23.62 13.75
CA SER A 108 -16.95 -24.47 14.68
C SER A 108 -17.64 -24.46 16.05
N ALA A 109 -17.38 -25.47 16.88
CA ALA A 109 -17.91 -25.50 18.26
C ALA A 109 -17.34 -24.37 19.13
N GLU A 110 -16.21 -23.79 18.73
CA GLU A 110 -15.48 -22.74 19.45
C GLU A 110 -15.86 -21.34 18.96
N THR A 111 -16.74 -21.23 17.97
CA THR A 111 -17.15 -19.98 17.33
C THR A 111 -18.65 -19.80 17.37
N ALA A 112 -19.11 -18.72 18.00
CA ALA A 112 -20.50 -18.28 17.88
C ALA A 112 -20.70 -17.51 16.57
N THR A 113 -21.71 -17.91 15.81
CA THR A 113 -22.21 -17.14 14.67
C THR A 113 -23.44 -16.34 15.10
N VAL A 114 -23.39 -15.02 14.92
CA VAL A 114 -24.48 -14.12 15.26
C VAL A 114 -25.02 -13.47 14.00
N LYS A 115 -26.34 -13.53 13.86
CA LYS A 115 -27.10 -12.87 12.81
C LYS A 115 -28.34 -12.23 13.44
N ASP A 116 -28.09 -11.15 14.17
CA ASP A 116 -29.09 -10.44 14.97
C ASP A 116 -28.94 -8.93 14.74
N GLU A 117 -30.06 -8.25 14.51
CA GLU A 117 -30.09 -6.81 14.18
C GLU A 117 -29.72 -5.93 15.38
N LYS A 118 -30.06 -6.36 16.61
CA LYS A 118 -29.66 -5.60 17.81
C LYS A 118 -28.15 -5.68 17.98
N TRP A 119 -27.59 -6.87 17.84
CA TRP A 119 -26.14 -7.06 17.84
C TRP A 119 -25.45 -6.21 16.76
N GLU A 120 -25.95 -6.22 15.52
CA GLU A 120 -25.40 -5.43 14.44
C GLU A 120 -25.35 -3.93 14.79
N ASN A 121 -26.46 -3.39 15.31
CA ASN A 121 -26.52 -1.99 15.71
C ASN A 121 -25.57 -1.68 16.86
N THR A 122 -25.56 -2.51 17.92
CA THR A 122 -24.66 -2.33 19.07
C THR A 122 -23.19 -2.38 18.65
N ALA A 123 -22.79 -3.38 17.87
CA ALA A 123 -21.42 -3.53 17.41
C ALA A 123 -21.01 -2.36 16.50
N ARG A 124 -21.89 -1.93 15.60
CA ARG A 124 -21.63 -0.77 14.73
C ARG A 124 -21.43 0.49 15.55
N THR A 125 -22.34 0.78 16.48
CA THR A 125 -22.25 1.98 17.33
C THR A 125 -20.95 1.97 18.13
N ALA A 126 -20.59 0.85 18.76
CA ALA A 126 -19.38 0.74 19.58
C ALA A 126 -18.08 0.89 18.75
N ILE A 127 -17.98 0.24 17.59
CA ILE A 127 -16.77 0.30 16.75
C ILE A 127 -16.63 1.68 16.08
N ASN A 128 -17.73 2.26 15.60
CA ASN A 128 -17.69 3.55 14.92
C ASN A 128 -17.53 4.75 15.87
N SER A 129 -17.94 4.61 17.14
CA SER A 129 -17.75 5.65 18.17
C SER A 129 -16.36 5.64 18.81
N ALA A 130 -15.57 4.61 18.55
CA ALA A 130 -14.27 4.47 19.18
C ALA A 130 -13.25 5.48 18.68
N MET A 131 -12.33 5.80 19.58
CA MET A 131 -11.27 6.79 19.34
C MET A 131 -9.90 6.13 19.51
N PRO A 132 -8.88 6.52 18.73
CA PRO A 132 -7.52 6.04 18.92
C PRO A 132 -7.06 6.29 20.37
N ALA A 133 -6.44 5.28 20.97
CA ALA A 133 -5.91 5.34 22.33
C ALA A 133 -4.43 4.93 22.33
N GLU A 134 -3.61 5.62 23.13
CA GLU A 134 -2.20 5.28 23.35
C GLU A 134 -2.04 4.20 24.44
N ALA A 135 -3.06 3.38 24.66
CA ALA A 135 -3.08 2.38 25.71
C ALA A 135 -2.15 1.20 25.38
N VAL A 136 -1.26 0.87 26.31
CA VAL A 136 -0.50 -0.38 26.31
C VAL A 136 -1.23 -1.36 27.21
N ILE A 137 -1.83 -2.38 26.61
CA ILE A 137 -2.64 -3.39 27.31
C ILE A 137 -1.76 -4.62 27.56
N ASP A 138 -1.43 -4.88 28.81
CA ASP A 138 -0.61 -6.04 29.21
C ASP A 138 -1.46 -7.34 29.32
N SER A 139 -2.78 -7.21 29.27
CA SER A 139 -3.71 -8.33 29.35
C SER A 139 -3.91 -9.02 27.99
N LYS A 140 -4.21 -10.32 28.03
CA LYS A 140 -4.58 -11.04 26.81
C LYS A 140 -5.92 -10.54 26.27
N PRO A 141 -6.12 -10.55 24.94
CA PRO A 141 -7.44 -10.30 24.36
C PRO A 141 -8.46 -11.30 24.91
N LEU A 142 -9.71 -10.86 24.99
CA LEU A 142 -10.83 -11.66 25.44
C LEU A 142 -11.56 -12.31 24.27
N TYR A 143 -11.75 -11.57 23.18
CA TYR A 143 -12.56 -12.01 22.06
C TYR A 143 -11.89 -11.71 20.71
N ASP A 144 -12.06 -12.65 19.79
CA ASP A 144 -11.80 -12.48 18.37
C ASP A 144 -13.14 -12.33 17.67
N ILE A 145 -13.28 -11.27 16.86
CA ILE A 145 -14.53 -10.96 16.18
C ILE A 145 -14.26 -10.73 14.70
N GLN A 146 -15.00 -11.42 13.84
CA GLN A 146 -15.01 -11.17 12.40
C GLN A 146 -16.38 -10.67 11.96
N PHE A 147 -16.41 -9.47 11.41
CA PHE A 147 -17.60 -8.88 10.79
C PHE A 147 -17.60 -9.21 9.30
N ILE A 148 -18.56 -10.01 8.86
CA ILE A 148 -18.75 -10.37 7.45
C ILE A 148 -19.76 -9.39 6.86
N MET A 149 -19.29 -8.48 6.02
CA MET A 149 -20.10 -7.44 5.41
C MET A 149 -20.48 -7.80 3.97
N LYS A 150 -21.64 -7.31 3.51
CA LYS A 150 -22.07 -7.55 2.13
C LYS A 150 -21.27 -6.69 1.14
N GLY A 151 -20.50 -7.34 0.26
CA GLY A 151 -19.76 -6.66 -0.81
C GLY A 151 -18.49 -5.94 -0.36
N LYS A 152 -17.97 -6.28 0.83
CA LYS A 152 -16.70 -5.79 1.38
C LYS A 152 -15.92 -6.96 1.99
N ASP A 153 -14.61 -6.77 2.13
CA ASP A 153 -13.78 -7.73 2.83
C ASP A 153 -14.17 -7.81 4.32
N PRO A 154 -14.06 -8.99 4.95
CA PRO A 154 -14.38 -9.14 6.36
C PRO A 154 -13.44 -8.33 7.25
N VAL A 155 -13.98 -7.66 8.25
CA VAL A 155 -13.19 -6.91 9.23
C VAL A 155 -12.94 -7.79 10.45
N LYS A 156 -11.66 -7.99 10.79
CA LYS A 156 -11.22 -8.81 11.92
C LYS A 156 -10.70 -7.93 13.04
N VAL A 157 -11.25 -8.08 14.24
CA VAL A 157 -10.85 -7.31 15.41
C VAL A 157 -10.61 -8.20 16.62
N LYS A 158 -9.69 -7.77 17.46
CA LYS A 158 -9.48 -8.28 18.81
C LYS A 158 -10.04 -7.31 19.83
N VAL A 159 -10.62 -7.84 20.89
CA VAL A 159 -11.28 -7.04 21.94
C VAL A 159 -10.66 -7.35 23.29
N TRP A 160 -10.42 -6.30 24.07
CA TRP A 160 -9.97 -6.33 25.45
C TRP A 160 -11.00 -5.62 26.33
N ASN A 161 -11.08 -6.04 27.60
CA ASN A 161 -11.75 -5.29 28.65
C ASN A 161 -10.77 -5.18 29.81
N GLU A 162 -10.21 -3.99 30.00
CA GLU A 162 -9.26 -3.70 31.08
C GLU A 162 -9.86 -2.66 32.02
N ARG A 163 -10.03 -3.05 33.29
CA ARG A 163 -10.59 -2.17 34.35
C ARG A 163 -11.96 -1.57 34.00
N GLY A 164 -12.75 -2.26 33.17
CA GLY A 164 -14.08 -1.80 32.74
C GLY A 164 -14.05 -0.92 31.49
N GLU A 165 -12.88 -0.66 30.92
CA GLU A 165 -12.73 0.03 29.65
C GLU A 165 -12.54 -0.97 28.52
N VAL A 166 -13.30 -0.79 27.45
CA VAL A 166 -13.30 -1.68 26.30
C VAL A 166 -12.37 -1.12 25.24
N TYR A 167 -11.44 -1.95 24.81
CA TYR A 167 -10.50 -1.64 23.76
C TYR A 167 -10.61 -2.64 22.62
N PHE A 168 -10.31 -2.19 21.41
CA PHE A 168 -10.13 -3.10 20.29
C PHE A 168 -8.99 -2.67 19.38
N LYS A 169 -8.51 -3.65 18.62
CA LYS A 169 -7.49 -3.48 17.59
C LYS A 169 -7.88 -4.30 16.37
N SER A 170 -7.76 -3.70 15.19
CA SER A 170 -7.93 -4.44 13.93
C SER A 170 -6.74 -5.37 13.73
N MET A 171 -6.95 -6.56 13.17
CA MET A 171 -5.83 -7.44 12.79
C MET A 171 -4.95 -6.82 11.68
N ASP A 172 -5.49 -5.86 10.94
CA ASP A 172 -4.78 -5.17 9.85
C ASP A 172 -4.12 -3.86 10.29
N SER A 173 -4.15 -3.52 11.58
CA SER A 173 -3.64 -2.24 12.10
C SER A 173 -3.00 -2.38 13.48
N GLU A 174 -1.94 -1.60 13.72
CA GLU A 174 -1.29 -1.51 15.02
C GLU A 174 -1.98 -0.53 15.99
N ILE A 175 -3.00 0.19 15.53
CA ILE A 175 -3.68 1.22 16.32
C ILE A 175 -4.67 0.58 17.29
N MET A 176 -4.52 0.89 18.57
CA MET A 176 -5.48 0.56 19.62
C MET A 176 -6.60 1.61 19.66
N TYR A 177 -7.83 1.18 19.81
CA TYR A 177 -8.99 2.04 19.93
C TYR A 177 -9.70 1.80 21.26
N ALA A 178 -10.10 2.88 21.91
CA ALA A 178 -10.94 2.84 23.11
C ALA A 178 -12.39 3.13 22.72
N VAL A 179 -13.29 2.26 23.17
CA VAL A 179 -14.74 2.47 23.02
C VAL A 179 -15.22 3.35 24.18
N PRO A 180 -16.07 4.37 23.92
CA PRO A 180 -16.61 5.18 25.01
C PRO A 180 -17.39 4.31 26.01
N SER A 181 -17.38 4.68 27.29
CA SER A 181 -17.77 3.79 28.38
C SER A 181 -19.23 3.29 28.30
N GLU A 182 -20.17 4.11 27.82
CA GLU A 182 -21.58 3.73 27.72
C GLU A 182 -21.78 2.64 26.65
N GLU A 183 -21.23 2.86 25.46
CA GLU A 183 -21.26 1.93 24.33
C GLU A 183 -20.46 0.67 24.64
N GLY A 184 -19.30 0.81 25.29
CA GLY A 184 -18.42 -0.28 25.67
C GLY A 184 -19.09 -1.25 26.65
N ALA A 185 -19.81 -0.72 27.65
CA ALA A 185 -20.53 -1.54 28.62
C ALA A 185 -21.61 -2.41 27.94
N ILE A 186 -22.39 -1.83 27.03
CA ILE A 186 -23.43 -2.58 26.29
C ILE A 186 -22.78 -3.60 25.36
N PHE A 187 -21.72 -3.21 24.65
CA PHE A 187 -21.03 -4.07 23.71
C PHE A 187 -20.42 -5.30 24.40
N ILE A 188 -19.76 -5.12 25.55
CA ILE A 188 -19.15 -6.23 26.28
C ILE A 188 -20.20 -7.15 26.91
N GLU A 189 -21.31 -6.61 27.41
CA GLU A 189 -22.41 -7.40 27.96
C GLU A 189 -23.00 -8.35 26.90
N TYR A 190 -23.21 -7.85 25.68
CA TYR A 190 -23.65 -8.68 24.56
C TYR A 190 -22.62 -9.76 24.20
N LEU A 191 -21.34 -9.40 24.15
CA LEU A 191 -20.26 -10.36 23.87
C LEU A 191 -20.20 -11.47 24.93
N GLU A 192 -20.34 -11.13 26.20
CA GLU A 192 -20.37 -12.11 27.29
C GLU A 192 -21.58 -13.05 27.17
N ALA A 193 -22.76 -12.52 26.86
CA ALA A 193 -23.96 -13.32 26.63
C ALA A 193 -23.78 -14.30 25.45
N ILE A 194 -23.15 -13.85 24.37
CA ILE A 194 -22.83 -14.69 23.21
C ILE A 194 -21.77 -15.73 23.58
N ALA A 195 -20.72 -15.35 24.29
CA ALA A 195 -19.64 -16.26 24.69
C ALA A 195 -20.11 -17.37 25.63
N GLN A 196 -21.10 -17.09 26.49
CA GLN A 196 -21.74 -18.13 27.32
C GLN A 196 -22.44 -19.20 26.48
N SER A 197 -22.88 -18.90 25.25
CA SER A 197 -23.44 -19.90 24.35
C SER A 197 -22.38 -20.85 23.80
N ILE A 198 -21.15 -20.37 23.57
CA ILE A 198 -20.01 -21.17 23.13
C ILE A 198 -19.64 -22.18 24.21
N GLN A 199 -19.48 -21.74 25.46
CA GLN A 199 -19.06 -22.59 26.58
C GLN A 199 -20.09 -23.66 26.99
N LYS A 200 -21.36 -23.52 26.59
CA LYS A 200 -22.44 -24.48 26.90
C LYS A 200 -22.64 -25.55 25.83
N THR A 201 -21.88 -25.50 24.74
CA THR A 201 -21.95 -26.49 23.68
C THR A 201 -21.01 -27.67 24.04
N PRO A 202 -21.55 -28.88 24.25
CA PRO A 202 -20.78 -30.02 24.78
C PRO A 202 -19.80 -30.64 23.79
#